data_AF-A0A0A9YWA4-F1
#
_entry.id   AF-A0A0A9YWA4-F1
#
_cell.length_a   1.000
_cell.length_b   1.000
_cell.length_c   1.000
_cell.angle_alpha   90.00
_cell.angle_beta   90.00
_cell.angle_gamma   90.00
#
_symmetry.space_group_name_H-M   'P 1'
#
loop_
_entity.id
_entity.type
_entity.pdbx_description
1 polymer ?
#
loop_
_entity_poly.entity_id
_entity_poly.type
_entity_poly.pdbx_seq_one_letter_code
_entity_poly.pdbx_strand_id
1 'polypeptide(L)'
;QMQQQHQSGAHQNLQPQHNQPHGRANPTATSRYYSTSTEVIDLSSPPHSPQQQRTMMINGGQQPMANPAARSSQHVQHSNKNEVVTWKNLIQIMETPARDTSNFPFKMQKALVSNKMVPCINAKPYLYSELLMTVNDLMDEFFPTVSMHKCKEVLQNVLQVNLYAGNLQQKTVLRDQGKCKSLNEILPLIQLKDVLQYMPQLKYVMLRSSGNDDHQQSQKRQRLS
;
A
#
# COMPACT_ATOMS: atom_id res chain seq x y z
N GLN A 1 21.42 63.13 17.01
CA GLN A 1 21.79 64.33 16.24
C GLN A 1 23.16 64.06 15.64
N MET A 2 23.33 64.16 14.30
CA MET A 2 24.59 63.93 13.54
C MET A 2 25.16 62.49 13.62
N GLN A 3 25.86 61.90 12.63
CA GLN A 3 26.11 62.16 11.19
C GLN A 3 26.39 60.77 10.54
N GLN A 4 25.89 60.37 9.36
CA GLN A 4 26.46 60.58 8.01
C GLN A 4 28.01 60.44 7.93
N GLN A 5 28.65 59.75 6.97
CA GLN A 5 28.35 59.64 5.52
C GLN A 5 29.26 58.59 4.81
N HIS A 6 28.83 58.06 3.63
CA HIS A 6 29.67 57.62 2.47
C HIS A 6 30.66 56.42 2.65
N GLN A 7 31.25 55.72 1.65
CA GLN A 7 31.10 55.42 0.20
C GLN A 7 32.16 54.31 -0.16
N SER A 8 32.27 53.62 -1.31
CA SER A 8 31.44 53.37 -2.52
C SER A 8 32.02 52.20 -3.35
N GLY A 9 31.18 51.41 -4.03
CA GLY A 9 31.47 50.72 -5.31
C GLY A 9 32.44 49.51 -5.38
N ALA A 10 31.99 48.42 -6.02
CA ALA A 10 32.71 47.71 -7.09
C ALA A 10 31.85 46.58 -7.68
N HIS A 11 31.50 46.67 -8.97
CA HIS A 11 30.98 45.53 -9.73
C HIS A 11 32.15 44.62 -10.10
N GLN A 12 32.00 43.30 -9.97
CA GLN A 12 32.81 42.35 -10.75
C GLN A 12 31.90 41.42 -11.55
N ASN A 13 32.13 41.47 -12.86
CA ASN A 13 31.45 40.71 -13.89
C ASN A 13 32.39 39.58 -14.34
N LEU A 14 32.01 38.32 -14.15
CA LEU A 14 32.76 37.16 -14.62
C LEU A 14 31.81 36.21 -15.35
N GLN A 15 32.06 36.08 -16.65
CA GLN A 15 31.24 35.38 -17.64
C GLN A 15 31.57 33.87 -17.65
N PRO A 16 30.65 32.96 -18.04
CA PRO A 16 30.90 31.52 -17.92
C PRO A 16 31.86 31.00 -19.00
N GLN A 17 32.79 30.14 -18.61
CA GLN A 17 33.73 29.50 -19.52
C GLN A 17 33.09 28.30 -20.23
N HIS A 18 32.78 28.49 -21.52
CA HIS A 18 32.42 27.43 -22.46
C HIS A 18 33.70 26.74 -22.96
N ASN A 19 33.77 25.40 -22.92
CA ASN A 19 34.89 24.67 -23.55
C ASN A 19 34.51 23.27 -24.07
N GLN A 20 34.22 23.22 -25.36
CA GLN A 20 34.40 22.11 -26.32
C GLN A 20 34.99 22.77 -27.58
N PRO A 21 35.76 22.10 -28.48
CA PRO A 21 35.27 20.92 -29.21
C PRO A 21 36.33 19.92 -29.75
N HIS A 22 35.84 18.92 -30.51
CA HIS A 22 36.55 17.97 -31.40
C HIS A 22 37.51 16.93 -30.75
N GLY A 23 37.58 15.67 -31.20
CA GLY A 23 36.73 14.96 -32.17
C GLY A 23 37.45 13.78 -32.85
N ARG A 24 36.74 12.68 -33.14
CA ARG A 24 36.95 11.78 -34.30
C ARG A 24 35.95 10.62 -34.28
N ALA A 25 35.35 10.35 -35.44
CA ALA A 25 34.73 9.08 -35.76
C ALA A 25 35.71 8.22 -36.57
N ASN A 26 35.69 6.90 -36.39
CA ASN A 26 35.38 5.97 -37.49
C ASN A 26 35.12 4.54 -36.98
N PRO A 27 34.43 3.68 -37.76
CA PRO A 27 33.98 2.36 -37.33
C PRO A 27 34.87 1.22 -37.85
N THR A 28 34.84 0.06 -37.18
CA THR A 28 35.17 -1.24 -37.79
C THR A 28 34.42 -2.41 -37.15
N ALA A 29 34.09 -3.34 -38.03
CA ALA A 29 33.33 -4.58 -37.84
C ALA A 29 33.96 -5.63 -36.88
N THR A 30 33.08 -6.50 -36.37
CA THR A 30 33.22 -7.98 -36.29
C THR A 30 34.50 -8.59 -35.72
N SER A 31 34.38 -9.32 -34.59
CA SER A 31 34.56 -10.78 -34.63
C SER A 31 33.97 -11.49 -33.40
N ARG A 32 33.69 -12.79 -33.55
CA ARG A 32 33.20 -13.70 -32.51
C ARG A 32 34.39 -14.33 -31.81
N TYR A 33 34.25 -14.67 -30.53
CA TYR A 33 34.97 -15.80 -29.95
C TYR A 33 33.97 -16.77 -29.32
N TYR A 34 33.93 -17.99 -29.86
CA TYR A 34 33.42 -19.14 -29.13
C TYR A 34 34.47 -19.50 -28.08
N SER A 35 34.04 -19.74 -26.84
CA SER A 35 34.87 -20.42 -25.86
C SER A 35 34.16 -21.72 -25.48
N THR A 36 34.71 -22.82 -25.96
CA THR A 36 34.31 -24.18 -25.59
C THR A 36 35.27 -24.68 -24.52
N SER A 37 34.76 -25.07 -23.35
CA SER A 37 35.33 -26.16 -22.56
C SER A 37 34.34 -26.68 -21.52
N THR A 38 34.33 -28.00 -21.42
CA THR A 38 33.43 -28.88 -20.69
C THR A 38 33.61 -28.87 -19.16
N GLU A 39 32.54 -29.31 -18.48
CA GLU A 39 32.53 -30.00 -17.16
C GLU A 39 32.90 -29.15 -15.91
N VAL A 40 32.24 -29.30 -14.75
CA VAL A 40 31.37 -30.36 -14.20
C VAL A 40 30.09 -29.79 -13.54
N ILE A 41 29.01 -30.59 -13.45
CA ILE A 41 27.83 -30.26 -12.64
C ILE A 41 27.92 -31.04 -11.32
N ASP A 42 28.07 -30.34 -10.21
CA ASP A 42 27.99 -30.92 -8.87
C ASP A 42 26.51 -31.08 -8.46
N LEU A 43 26.09 -32.33 -8.20
CA LEU A 43 24.74 -32.70 -7.77
C LEU A 43 24.75 -33.36 -6.38
N SER A 44 25.56 -32.85 -5.45
CA SER A 44 25.69 -33.43 -4.11
C SER A 44 24.80 -32.79 -3.02
N SER A 45 23.65 -33.43 -2.79
CA SER A 45 22.94 -33.51 -1.48
C SER A 45 22.12 -32.28 -0.99
N PRO A 46 21.12 -32.46 -0.08
CA PRO A 46 20.84 -33.64 0.76
C PRO A 46 19.43 -34.27 0.64
N PRO A 47 19.24 -35.51 1.11
CA PRO A 47 17.93 -36.13 1.32
C PRO A 47 17.33 -35.71 2.67
N HIS A 48 16.00 -35.51 2.74
CA HIS A 48 15.23 -35.61 4.00
C HIS A 48 13.72 -35.62 3.72
N SER A 49 13.08 -36.78 3.92
CA SER A 49 11.61 -36.92 3.94
C SER A 49 11.22 -37.89 5.07
N PRO A 50 10.44 -37.46 6.09
CA PRO A 50 10.06 -38.33 7.19
C PRO A 50 8.96 -39.32 6.77
N GLN A 51 9.18 -40.60 7.07
CA GLN A 51 8.14 -41.63 6.95
C GLN A 51 7.10 -41.47 8.08
N GLN A 52 5.86 -41.14 7.73
CA GLN A 52 4.73 -41.38 8.64
C GLN A 52 4.30 -42.85 8.52
N GLN A 53 4.50 -43.61 9.60
CA GLN A 53 3.97 -44.97 9.73
C GLN A 53 2.44 -44.92 9.81
N ARG A 54 1.76 -45.47 8.79
CA ARG A 54 0.34 -45.82 8.90
C ARG A 54 0.20 -47.24 9.44
N THR A 55 -0.11 -47.36 10.72
CA THR A 55 -0.55 -48.63 11.30
C THR A 55 -1.95 -48.98 10.78
N MET A 56 -2.02 -50.00 9.93
CA MET A 56 -3.29 -50.60 9.50
C MET A 56 -3.72 -51.64 10.54
N MET A 57 -4.66 -51.30 11.43
CA MET A 57 -5.31 -52.29 12.27
C MET A 57 -6.58 -52.81 11.60
N ILE A 58 -6.54 -54.09 11.22
CA ILE A 58 -7.72 -54.89 10.92
C ILE A 58 -8.52 -55.07 12.22
N ASN A 59 -9.82 -54.75 12.20
CA ASN A 59 -10.81 -55.66 12.79
C ASN A 59 -12.19 -55.46 12.16
N GLY A 60 -12.76 -56.52 11.60
CA GLY A 60 -14.14 -56.51 11.07
C GLY A 60 -15.12 -56.96 12.15
N GLY A 61 -16.25 -56.26 12.31
CA GLY A 61 -17.18 -56.53 13.41
C GLY A 61 -18.54 -55.87 13.31
N GLN A 62 -19.39 -56.39 12.41
CA GLN A 62 -20.87 -56.44 12.51
C GLN A 62 -21.69 -55.11 12.54
N GLN A 63 -23.00 -55.27 12.27
CA GLN A 63 -24.02 -54.24 12.02
C GLN A 63 -24.87 -53.97 13.31
N PRO A 64 -26.08 -53.34 13.33
CA PRO A 64 -26.78 -52.48 12.35
C PRO A 64 -27.52 -51.22 12.96
N MET A 65 -28.14 -50.43 12.07
CA MET A 65 -29.44 -49.71 12.22
C MET A 65 -29.61 -48.37 13.00
N ALA A 66 -30.61 -47.61 12.51
CA ALA A 66 -31.48 -46.62 13.16
C ALA A 66 -31.12 -45.11 13.17
N ASN A 67 -31.99 -44.33 12.52
CA ASN A 67 -32.23 -42.89 12.74
C ASN A 67 -32.98 -42.70 14.09
N PRO A 68 -32.82 -41.56 14.78
CA PRO A 68 -33.90 -40.56 14.69
C PRO A 68 -33.43 -39.08 14.69
N ALA A 69 -34.36 -38.18 14.36
CA ALA A 69 -34.12 -36.75 14.24
C ALA A 69 -33.86 -36.06 15.60
N ALA A 70 -32.85 -35.19 15.65
CA ALA A 70 -32.68 -34.19 16.68
C ALA A 70 -32.76 -32.79 16.05
N ARG A 71 -33.83 -32.05 16.33
CA ARG A 71 -33.96 -30.63 15.98
C ARG A 71 -32.99 -29.81 16.85
N SER A 72 -31.83 -29.45 16.31
CA SER A 72 -30.96 -28.46 16.95
C SER A 72 -31.49 -27.05 16.69
N SER A 73 -32.14 -26.47 17.70
CA SER A 73 -32.42 -25.03 17.74
C SER A 73 -31.09 -24.28 17.70
N GLN A 74 -30.73 -23.71 16.55
CA GLN A 74 -29.55 -22.88 16.42
C GLN A 74 -29.77 -21.56 17.16
N HIS A 75 -29.36 -21.54 18.42
CA HIS A 75 -29.13 -20.34 19.20
C HIS A 75 -28.11 -19.48 18.45
N VAL A 76 -28.56 -18.40 17.80
CA VAL A 76 -27.70 -17.49 17.03
C VAL A 76 -26.89 -16.62 18.00
N GLN A 77 -25.89 -17.25 18.58
CA GLN A 77 -24.99 -16.64 19.54
C GLN A 77 -24.07 -15.68 18.78
N HIS A 78 -24.47 -14.41 18.74
CA HIS A 78 -23.66 -13.29 18.28
C HIS A 78 -22.46 -13.10 19.23
N SER A 79 -21.50 -13.99 19.13
CA SER A 79 -20.16 -13.78 19.66
C SER A 79 -19.55 -12.62 18.88
N ASN A 80 -19.37 -11.48 19.56
CA ASN A 80 -18.54 -10.37 19.08
C ASN A 80 -17.07 -10.85 18.97
N LYS A 81 -16.79 -11.61 17.92
CA LYS A 81 -15.42 -11.89 17.49
C LYS A 81 -14.85 -10.56 17.05
N ASN A 82 -13.80 -10.13 17.73
CA ASN A 82 -13.01 -8.98 17.33
C ASN A 82 -12.20 -9.38 16.08
N GLU A 83 -12.88 -9.46 14.94
CA GLU A 83 -12.30 -9.99 13.70
C GLU A 83 -11.16 -9.08 13.24
N VAL A 84 -9.94 -9.64 13.24
CA VAL A 84 -8.77 -8.98 12.68
C VAL A 84 -9.04 -8.67 11.22
N VAL A 85 -9.02 -7.39 10.85
CA VAL A 85 -9.35 -6.96 9.48
C VAL A 85 -8.20 -7.32 8.53
N THR A 86 -8.26 -8.55 8.00
CA THR A 86 -7.26 -9.07 7.05
C THR A 86 -7.46 -8.45 5.68
N TRP A 87 -6.50 -7.65 5.21
CA TRP A 87 -6.47 -7.09 3.86
C TRP A 87 -6.12 -8.17 2.81
N LYS A 88 -6.78 -8.12 1.66
CA LYS A 88 -6.53 -9.04 0.52
C LYS A 88 -5.92 -8.27 -0.64
N ASN A 89 -5.27 -8.97 -1.58
CA ASN A 89 -4.85 -8.44 -2.89
C ASN A 89 -4.02 -7.14 -2.83
N LEU A 90 -3.20 -6.95 -1.79
CA LEU A 90 -2.30 -5.80 -1.72
C LEU A 90 -1.16 -5.93 -2.74
N ILE A 91 -1.02 -4.95 -3.61
CA ILE A 91 0.05 -4.87 -4.60
C ILE A 91 1.37 -4.57 -3.86
N GLN A 92 2.33 -5.50 -3.93
CA GLN A 92 3.65 -5.28 -3.34
C GLN A 92 4.41 -4.21 -4.12
N ILE A 93 4.87 -3.17 -3.43
CA ILE A 93 5.79 -2.20 -4.02
C ILE A 93 7.17 -2.85 -4.10
N MET A 94 7.84 -2.73 -5.26
CA MET A 94 9.15 -3.33 -5.46
C MET A 94 10.20 -2.76 -4.48
N GLU A 95 11.09 -3.62 -4.01
CA GLU A 95 12.24 -3.19 -3.21
C GLU A 95 13.19 -2.31 -4.04
N THR A 96 13.71 -1.27 -3.40
CA THR A 96 14.69 -0.38 -4.02
C THR A 96 16.09 -0.81 -3.59
N PRO A 97 17.02 -1.12 -4.52
CA PRO A 97 18.39 -1.47 -4.16
C PRO A 97 19.02 -0.39 -3.28
N ALA A 98 19.72 -0.80 -2.22
CA ALA A 98 20.52 0.12 -1.43
C ALA A 98 21.55 0.80 -2.35
N ARG A 99 21.67 2.12 -2.23
CA ARG A 99 22.67 2.93 -2.93
C ARG A 99 23.28 3.86 -1.90
N ASP A 100 24.61 4.02 -1.96
CA ASP A 100 25.38 4.90 -1.07
C ASP A 100 25.25 6.38 -1.47
N THR A 101 24.01 6.86 -1.58
CA THR A 101 23.68 8.24 -1.87
C THR A 101 23.08 8.90 -0.64
N SER A 102 23.50 10.12 -0.32
CA SER A 102 22.96 10.94 0.79
C SER A 102 21.45 11.26 0.68
N ASN A 103 20.82 10.93 -0.45
CA ASN A 103 19.39 11.10 -0.66
C ASN A 103 18.60 9.88 -0.17
N PHE A 104 17.65 10.09 0.75
CA PHE A 104 16.69 9.06 1.12
C PHE A 104 15.70 8.79 -0.03
N PRO A 105 15.51 7.52 -0.46
CA PRO A 105 14.59 7.17 -1.56
C PRO A 105 13.12 7.40 -1.22
N PHE A 106 12.74 7.22 0.04
CA PHE A 106 11.37 7.41 0.52
C PHE A 106 11.34 8.46 1.63
N LYS A 107 10.36 9.36 1.56
CA LYS A 107 10.18 10.49 2.48
C LYS A 107 8.69 10.71 2.73
N MET A 108 8.40 11.22 3.93
CA MET A 108 7.05 11.62 4.32
C MET A 108 6.86 13.11 4.03
N GLN A 109 5.70 13.45 3.49
CA GLN A 109 5.32 14.81 3.14
C GLN A 109 3.82 15.02 3.39
N LYS A 110 3.40 16.27 3.62
CA LYS A 110 1.98 16.60 3.74
C LYS A 110 1.42 17.02 2.37
N ALA A 111 0.25 16.50 2.01
CA ALA A 111 -0.49 16.91 0.82
C ALA A 111 -1.85 17.52 1.22
N LEU A 112 -2.39 18.41 0.39
CA LEU A 112 -3.69 19.02 0.63
C LEU A 112 -4.80 18.21 -0.06
N VAL A 113 -5.75 17.68 0.73
CA VAL A 113 -6.91 16.92 0.25
C VAL A 113 -8.16 17.42 0.93
N SER A 114 -9.15 17.92 0.17
CA SER A 114 -10.40 18.50 0.72
C SER A 114 -10.15 19.48 1.88
N ASN A 115 -9.22 20.41 1.70
CA ASN A 115 -8.76 21.40 2.68
C ASN A 115 -8.09 20.85 3.97
N LYS A 116 -7.75 19.55 4.02
CA LYS A 116 -6.97 18.92 5.10
C LYS A 116 -5.54 18.60 4.65
N MET A 117 -4.56 18.83 5.52
CA MET A 117 -3.15 18.53 5.26
C MET A 117 -2.78 17.14 5.78
N VAL A 118 -2.87 16.16 4.89
CA VAL A 118 -2.75 14.73 5.20
C VAL A 118 -1.32 14.20 4.98
N PRO A 119 -0.81 13.30 5.84
CA PRO A 119 0.51 12.71 5.67
C PRO A 119 0.51 11.68 4.54
N CYS A 120 1.54 11.72 3.70
CA CYS A 120 1.72 10.79 2.57
C CYS A 120 3.20 10.41 2.43
N ILE A 121 3.45 9.25 1.81
CA ILE A 121 4.77 8.77 1.41
C ILE A 121 4.84 8.66 -0.11
N ASN A 122 6.01 8.85 -0.72
CA ASN A 122 6.16 8.65 -2.16
C ASN A 122 6.05 7.18 -2.58
N ALA A 123 5.39 6.92 -3.71
CA ALA A 123 5.12 5.59 -4.25
C ALA A 123 6.37 4.96 -4.89
N LYS A 124 7.17 5.77 -5.60
CA LYS A 124 8.41 5.37 -6.28
C LYS A 124 9.61 6.08 -5.65
N PRO A 125 10.79 5.42 -5.57
CA PRO A 125 11.96 6.01 -4.95
C PRO A 125 12.36 7.32 -5.66
N TYR A 126 12.71 8.34 -4.87
CA TYR A 126 13.11 9.68 -5.30
C TYR A 126 12.04 10.51 -6.05
N LEU A 127 10.82 9.99 -6.25
CA LEU A 127 9.73 10.66 -6.99
C LEU A 127 8.64 11.18 -6.05
N TYR A 128 8.80 12.41 -5.57
CA TYR A 128 7.96 13.02 -4.52
C TYR A 128 6.59 13.57 -5.00
N SER A 129 6.19 13.29 -6.25
CA SER A 129 4.91 13.70 -6.85
C SER A 129 3.86 12.58 -6.87
N GLU A 130 4.28 11.31 -6.93
CA GLU A 130 3.38 10.16 -6.85
C GLU A 130 3.26 9.73 -5.38
N LEU A 131 2.09 9.95 -4.77
CA LEU A 131 1.91 9.84 -3.33
C LEU A 131 0.93 8.73 -2.92
N LEU A 132 1.23 8.13 -1.78
CA LEU A 132 0.45 7.13 -1.08
C LEU A 132 0.03 7.65 0.30
N MET A 133 -1.21 7.41 0.68
CA MET A 133 -1.75 7.64 2.02
C MET A 133 -1.99 6.28 2.72
N THR A 134 -1.91 6.22 4.05
CA THR A 134 -2.39 5.01 4.77
C THR A 134 -3.91 4.99 4.80
N VAL A 135 -4.54 3.80 4.80
CA VAL A 135 -6.01 3.74 4.95
C VAL A 135 -6.48 4.21 6.33
N ASN A 136 -5.63 4.10 7.35
CA ASN A 136 -5.91 4.67 8.68
C ASN A 136 -6.04 6.20 8.59
N ASP A 137 -5.08 6.88 7.95
CA ASP A 137 -5.13 8.34 7.74
C ASP A 137 -6.36 8.76 6.92
N LEU A 138 -6.77 7.97 5.92
CA LEU A 138 -7.99 8.21 5.16
C LEU A 138 -9.24 8.16 6.06
N MET A 139 -9.29 7.23 7.00
CA MET A 139 -10.39 7.12 7.95
C MET A 139 -10.37 8.24 8.99
N ASP A 140 -9.25 8.43 9.69
CA ASP A 140 -9.14 9.40 10.78
C ASP A 140 -9.44 10.83 10.31
N GLU A 141 -9.03 11.19 9.09
CA GLU A 141 -9.21 12.54 8.55
C GLU A 141 -10.57 12.77 7.89
N PHE A 142 -11.18 11.78 7.24
CA PHE A 142 -12.38 11.99 6.40
C PHE A 142 -13.60 11.17 6.83
N PHE A 143 -13.41 10.07 7.54
CA PHE A 143 -14.43 9.07 7.88
C PHE A 143 -14.33 8.55 9.34
N PRO A 144 -14.14 9.41 10.37
CA PRO A 144 -13.80 8.96 11.73
C PRO A 144 -14.92 8.17 12.43
N THR A 145 -16.15 8.22 11.91
CA THR A 145 -17.31 7.44 12.40
C THR A 145 -17.50 6.11 11.68
N VAL A 146 -16.70 5.81 10.66
CA VAL A 146 -16.85 4.63 9.79
C VAL A 146 -15.93 3.52 10.26
N SER A 147 -16.45 2.30 10.39
CA SER A 147 -15.64 1.17 10.84
C SER A 147 -14.62 0.73 9.79
N MET A 148 -13.47 0.22 10.26
CA MET A 148 -12.41 -0.30 9.39
C MET A 148 -12.90 -1.43 8.47
N HIS A 149 -13.85 -2.26 8.94
CA HIS A 149 -14.51 -3.27 8.12
C HIS A 149 -15.28 -2.64 6.95
N LYS A 150 -16.09 -1.59 7.22
CA LYS A 150 -16.84 -0.91 6.16
C LYS A 150 -15.92 -0.17 5.19
N CYS A 151 -14.85 0.45 5.71
CA CYS A 151 -13.84 1.10 4.86
C CYS A 151 -13.23 0.10 3.87
N LYS A 152 -12.75 -1.05 4.38
CA LYS A 152 -12.23 -2.14 3.55
C LYS A 152 -13.25 -2.64 2.51
N GLU A 153 -14.50 -2.89 2.91
CA GLU A 153 -15.55 -3.35 1.98
C GLU A 153 -15.73 -2.37 0.82
N VAL A 154 -15.84 -1.06 1.11
CA VAL A 154 -16.03 -0.03 0.09
C VAL A 154 -14.81 0.08 -0.82
N LEU A 155 -13.59 0.06 -0.27
CA LEU A 155 -12.36 0.15 -1.07
C LEU A 155 -12.16 -1.07 -1.96
N GLN A 156 -12.29 -2.29 -1.41
CA GLN A 156 -11.93 -3.52 -2.13
C GLN A 156 -13.06 -4.08 -3.01
N ASN A 157 -14.33 -4.00 -2.56
CA ASN A 157 -15.44 -4.67 -3.22
C ASN A 157 -16.30 -3.71 -4.05
N VAL A 158 -16.51 -2.47 -3.58
CA VAL A 158 -17.42 -1.49 -4.23
C VAL A 158 -16.68 -0.62 -5.25
N LEU A 159 -15.60 0.05 -4.83
CA LEU A 159 -14.81 0.95 -5.69
C LEU A 159 -13.66 0.24 -6.39
N GLN A 160 -13.28 -0.95 -5.91
CA GLN A 160 -12.22 -1.80 -6.47
C GLN A 160 -10.89 -1.05 -6.67
N VAL A 161 -10.55 -0.15 -5.74
CA VAL A 161 -9.32 0.64 -5.81
C VAL A 161 -8.10 -0.20 -5.51
N ASN A 162 -6.99 0.12 -6.18
CA ASN A 162 -5.72 -0.55 -5.96
C ASN A 162 -5.15 -0.16 -4.59
N LEU A 163 -4.93 -1.15 -3.74
CA LEU A 163 -4.26 -0.99 -2.45
C LEU A 163 -2.88 -1.65 -2.52
N TYR A 164 -1.93 -1.02 -1.84
CA TYR A 164 -0.51 -1.36 -1.91
C TYR A 164 0.02 -1.79 -0.54
N ALA A 165 0.99 -2.69 -0.55
CA ALA A 165 1.86 -2.97 0.60
C ALA A 165 3.19 -2.26 0.40
N GLY A 166 3.59 -1.44 1.38
CA GLY A 166 4.86 -0.74 1.36
C GLY A 166 6.05 -1.70 1.43
N ASN A 167 7.12 -1.37 0.70
CA ASN A 167 8.40 -2.08 0.76
C ASN A 167 9.12 -1.85 2.12
N LEU A 168 10.23 -2.54 2.37
CA LEU A 168 10.93 -2.47 3.67
C LEU A 168 11.37 -1.04 4.04
N GLN A 169 11.82 -0.27 3.06
CA GLN A 169 12.27 1.11 3.27
C GLN A 169 11.08 2.04 3.60
N GLN A 170 9.97 1.93 2.85
CA GLN A 170 8.74 2.66 3.15
C GLN A 170 8.18 2.30 4.52
N LYS A 171 8.15 1.00 4.87
CA LYS A 171 7.70 0.53 6.20
C LYS A 171 8.56 1.07 7.34
N THR A 172 9.87 1.19 7.14
CA THR A 172 10.78 1.80 8.11
C THR A 172 10.41 3.26 8.34
N VAL A 173 10.30 4.05 7.28
CA VAL A 173 9.88 5.47 7.35
C VAL A 173 8.49 5.63 7.98
N LEU A 174 7.53 4.76 7.65
CA LEU A 174 6.17 4.79 8.20
C LEU A 174 6.15 4.46 9.70
N ARG A 175 6.90 3.44 10.14
CA ARG A 175 7.08 3.10 11.56
C ARG A 175 7.71 4.25 12.33
N ASP A 176 8.73 4.89 11.75
CA ASP A 176 9.46 5.99 12.39
C ASP A 176 8.62 7.30 12.45
N GLN A 177 7.49 7.35 11.73
CA GLN A 177 6.43 8.37 11.89
C GLN A 177 5.23 7.87 12.72
N GLY A 178 5.35 6.74 13.41
CA GLY A 178 4.31 6.18 14.26
C GLY A 178 3.09 5.61 13.52
N LYS A 179 3.18 5.37 12.19
CA LYS A 179 2.06 4.84 11.39
C LYS A 179 1.83 3.34 11.54
N CYS A 180 2.82 2.61 12.05
CA CYS A 180 2.72 1.21 12.46
C CYS A 180 3.67 0.94 13.64
N LYS A 181 3.38 -0.09 14.43
CA LYS A 181 4.17 -0.51 15.59
C LYS A 181 5.30 -1.47 15.21
N SER A 182 5.19 -2.16 14.08
CA SER A 182 6.22 -3.10 13.60
C SER A 182 6.28 -3.15 12.07
N LEU A 183 7.41 -3.60 11.53
CA LEU A 183 7.60 -3.78 10.08
C LEU A 183 6.78 -4.95 9.50
N ASN A 184 6.30 -5.85 10.38
CA ASN A 184 5.45 -6.99 10.03
C ASN A 184 3.96 -6.64 10.01
N GLU A 185 3.59 -5.45 10.47
CA GLU A 185 2.21 -4.96 10.45
C GLU A 185 1.71 -4.74 9.02
N ILE A 186 0.48 -5.18 8.74
CA ILE A 186 -0.17 -4.96 7.45
C ILE A 186 -0.77 -3.56 7.44
N LEU A 187 0.01 -2.60 6.94
CA LEU A 187 -0.40 -1.21 6.74
C LEU A 187 -0.76 -0.99 5.26
N PRO A 188 -2.05 -1.03 4.88
CA PRO A 188 -2.48 -0.80 3.51
C PRO A 188 -2.28 0.66 3.10
N LEU A 189 -1.79 0.86 1.88
CA LEU A 189 -1.57 2.16 1.27
C LEU A 189 -2.49 2.34 0.05
N ILE A 190 -2.98 3.56 -0.17
CA ILE A 190 -3.82 3.94 -1.32
C ILE A 190 -3.18 5.11 -2.07
N GLN A 191 -3.29 5.16 -3.40
CA GLN A 191 -2.81 6.32 -4.15
C GLN A 191 -3.62 7.57 -3.83
N LEU A 192 -2.93 8.68 -3.58
CA LEU A 192 -3.55 9.98 -3.34
C LEU A 192 -4.41 10.43 -4.53
N LYS A 193 -4.00 10.06 -5.74
CA LYS A 193 -4.78 10.28 -6.97
C LYS A 193 -6.14 9.58 -6.91
N ASP A 194 -6.18 8.31 -6.50
CA ASP A 194 -7.42 7.54 -6.39
C ASP A 194 -8.30 8.08 -5.26
N VAL A 195 -7.70 8.49 -4.12
CA VAL A 195 -8.41 9.20 -3.04
C VAL A 195 -9.10 10.47 -3.56
N LEU A 196 -8.41 11.30 -4.34
CA LEU A 196 -8.98 12.52 -4.93
C LEU A 196 -10.06 12.20 -5.97
N GLN A 197 -9.83 11.23 -6.84
CA GLN A 197 -10.74 10.82 -7.91
C GLN A 197 -12.04 10.22 -7.38
N TYR A 198 -11.97 9.42 -6.31
CA TYR A 198 -13.12 8.72 -5.73
C TYR A 198 -13.69 9.38 -4.47
N MET A 199 -13.17 10.54 -4.03
CA MET A 199 -13.65 11.26 -2.84
C MET A 199 -15.17 11.47 -2.80
N PRO A 200 -15.87 11.82 -3.91
CA PRO A 200 -17.33 11.94 -3.90
C PRO A 200 -18.04 10.61 -3.60
N GLN A 201 -17.57 9.52 -4.21
CA GLN A 201 -18.13 8.17 -4.05
C GLN A 201 -17.83 7.61 -2.66
N LEU A 202 -16.62 7.81 -2.15
CA LEU A 202 -16.22 7.47 -0.78
C LEU A 202 -17.19 8.14 0.22
N LYS A 203 -17.41 9.46 0.09
CA LYS A 203 -18.37 10.19 0.93
C LYS A 203 -19.80 9.66 0.79
N TYR A 204 -20.27 9.39 -0.42
CA TYR A 204 -21.61 8.88 -0.65
C TYR A 204 -21.85 7.50 0.00
N VAL A 205 -20.93 6.54 -0.22
CA VAL A 205 -21.12 5.16 0.24
C VAL A 205 -20.79 5.00 1.73
N MET A 206 -19.70 5.61 2.21
CA MET A 206 -19.27 5.41 3.60
C MET A 206 -20.18 6.11 4.61
N LEU A 207 -20.68 7.32 4.34
CA LEU A 207 -21.55 8.03 5.28
C LEU A 207 -22.98 7.48 5.27
N ARG A 208 -23.54 7.10 4.10
CA ARG A 208 -24.92 6.58 4.04
C ARG A 208 -25.12 5.27 4.81
N SER A 209 -24.13 4.38 4.82
CA SER A 209 -24.22 3.13 5.59
C SER A 209 -24.07 3.31 7.11
N SER A 210 -23.66 4.49 7.58
CA SER A 210 -23.59 4.82 9.00
C SER A 210 -24.90 5.39 9.56
N GLY A 211 -25.87 5.70 8.69
CA GLY A 211 -27.19 6.22 9.07
C GLY A 211 -28.26 5.13 9.13
N ASN A 212 -28.45 4.53 10.30
CA ASN A 212 -29.83 4.45 10.79
C ASN A 212 -30.26 5.88 11.17
N ASP A 213 -31.55 6.17 11.03
CA ASP A 213 -32.15 7.50 11.20
C ASP A 213 -31.84 8.53 10.10
N ASP A 214 -32.54 8.39 8.97
CA ASP A 214 -33.23 9.54 8.37
C ASP A 214 -34.48 9.08 7.58
N HIS A 215 -35.43 8.48 8.29
CA HIS A 215 -36.78 8.20 7.77
C HIS A 215 -37.67 9.46 7.89
N GLN A 216 -37.27 10.54 7.22
CA GLN A 216 -38.11 11.73 7.07
C GLN A 216 -37.97 12.38 5.68
N GLN A 217 -39.11 12.85 5.16
CA GLN A 217 -39.23 13.70 3.96
C GLN A 217 -38.83 13.08 2.60
N SER A 218 -39.63 12.13 2.16
CA SER A 218 -40.04 12.04 0.74
C SER A 218 -41.53 11.71 0.61
N GLN A 219 -42.36 12.29 1.48
CA GLN A 219 -43.81 12.23 1.33
C GLN A 219 -44.29 13.23 0.27
N LYS A 220 -45.03 12.72 -0.71
CA LYS A 220 -46.02 13.45 -1.52
C LYS A 220 -45.50 14.63 -2.36
N ARG A 221 -45.01 14.32 -3.57
CA ARG A 221 -45.37 15.16 -4.74
C ARG A 221 -46.85 14.98 -5.02
N GLN A 222 -47.68 15.77 -4.35
CA GLN A 222 -49.10 15.87 -4.64
C GLN A 222 -49.25 16.51 -6.02
N ARG A 223 -49.57 15.70 -7.05
CA ARG A 223 -50.00 16.23 -8.34
C ARG A 223 -51.36 16.90 -8.10
N LEU A 224 -51.38 18.22 -8.15
CA LEU A 224 -52.62 18.95 -8.33
C LEU A 224 -53.17 18.65 -9.73
N SER A 225 -54.50 18.66 -9.80
CA SER A 225 -55.36 18.36 -10.96
C SER A 225 -55.16 19.34 -12.11
#